data_AF-A0A963LK63-F1
#
_entry.id   AF-A0A963LK63-F1
#
_cell.length_a   1.000
_cell.length_b   1.000
_cell.length_c   1.000
_cell.angle_alpha   90.00
_cell.angle_beta   90.00
_cell.angle_gamma   90.00
#
_symmetry.space_group_name_H-M   'P 1'
#
loop_
_entity.id
_entity.type
_entity.pdbx_description
1 polymer ?
#
loop_
_entity_poly.entity_id
_entity_poly.type
_entity_poly.pdbx_seq_one_letter_code
_entity_poly.pdbx_strand_id
1 'polypeptide(L)'
;SISPKKSREGAVGGLVAAGVAGWLVAKTFGAPLLSPGAGLALGLICGVAGQVGDLVESALKRDAGVKDTAGLLPGHGGVLDRFDSLFFNAPILYWALALGWAS
;
A
#
# COMPACT_ATOMS: atom_id res chain seq x y z
N SER A 1 -14.95 -8.15 16.20
CA SER A 1 -14.63 -6.71 16.20
C SER A 1 -13.46 -6.47 15.27
N ILE A 2 -13.73 -5.75 14.17
CA ILE A 2 -12.71 -5.15 13.31
C ILE A 2 -11.84 -4.23 14.17
N SER A 3 -10.52 -4.25 13.93
CA SER A 3 -9.50 -3.59 14.76
C SER A 3 -9.89 -2.16 15.18
N PRO A 4 -9.82 -1.81 16.48
CA PRO A 4 -10.30 -0.53 17.02
C PRO A 4 -9.46 0.69 16.58
N LYS A 5 -8.37 0.49 15.83
CA LYS A 5 -7.48 1.56 15.35
C LYS A 5 -7.75 2.01 13.90
N LYS A 6 -8.62 1.35 13.13
CA LYS A 6 -8.95 1.77 11.76
C LYS A 6 -10.19 2.67 11.76
N SER A 7 -9.97 3.99 11.77
CA SER A 7 -11.05 4.95 11.54
C SER A 7 -11.35 5.08 10.04
N ARG A 8 -12.62 5.31 9.70
CA ARG A 8 -13.01 5.53 8.30
C ARG A 8 -12.34 6.77 7.73
N GLU A 9 -12.16 7.78 8.57
CA GLU A 9 -11.49 9.04 8.28
C GLU A 9 -10.01 8.81 7.95
N GLY A 10 -9.34 7.92 8.70
CA GLY A 10 -7.95 7.55 8.46
C GLY A 10 -7.78 6.74 7.18
N ALA A 11 -8.71 5.85 6.85
CA ALA A 11 -8.70 5.10 5.60
C ALA A 11 -8.89 6.02 4.38
N VAL A 12 -9.85 6.94 4.44
CA VAL A 12 -10.08 7.91 3.35
C VAL A 12 -8.90 8.87 3.24
N GLY A 13 -8.40 9.41 4.36
CA GLY A 13 -7.25 10.30 4.38
C GLY A 13 -5.98 9.63 3.83
N GLY A 14 -5.72 8.38 4.21
CA GLY A 14 -4.61 7.59 3.69
C GLY A 14 -4.73 7.32 2.19
N LEU A 15 -5.95 7.04 1.69
CA LEU A 15 -6.18 6.83 0.26
C LEU A 15 -5.96 8.10 -0.55
N VAL A 16 -6.48 9.24 -0.08
CA VAL A 16 -6.25 10.55 -0.73
C VAL A 16 -4.77 10.89 -0.72
N ALA A 17 -4.08 10.71 0.40
CA ALA A 17 -2.64 10.94 0.51
C ALA A 17 -1.84 10.04 -0.46
N ALA A 18 -2.22 8.76 -0.61
CA ALA A 18 -1.58 7.84 -1.53
C ALA A 18 -1.75 8.27 -3.00
N GLY A 19 -2.95 8.71 -3.39
CA GLY A 19 -3.20 9.28 -4.71
C GLY A 19 -2.37 10.55 -4.97
N VAL A 20 -2.37 11.50 -4.04
CA VAL A 20 -1.59 12.75 -4.16
C VAL A 20 -0.08 12.47 -4.24
N ALA A 21 0.41 11.54 -3.43
CA ALA A 21 1.81 11.11 -3.48
C ALA A 21 2.17 10.47 -4.83
N GLY A 22 1.33 9.57 -5.34
CA GLY A 22 1.51 8.95 -6.66
C GLY A 22 1.54 9.97 -7.80
N TRP A 23 0.63 10.95 -7.78
CA TRP A 23 0.63 12.07 -8.72
C TRP A 23 1.91 12.90 -8.64
N LEU A 24 2.34 13.25 -7.41
CA LEU A 24 3.52 14.09 -7.20
C LEU A 24 4.79 13.38 -7.70
N VAL A 25 4.96 12.10 -7.35
CA VAL A 25 6.10 11.27 -7.77
C VAL A 25 6.13 11.14 -9.29
N ALA A 26 4.99 10.86 -9.93
CA ALA A 26 4.93 10.78 -11.40
C ALA A 26 5.23 12.12 -12.05
N LYS A 27 4.78 13.24 -11.47
CA LYS A 27 5.07 14.58 -11.97
C LYS A 27 6.55 14.96 -11.86
N THR A 28 7.23 14.59 -10.79
CA THR A 28 8.63 14.99 -10.54
C THR A 28 9.66 14.02 -11.10
N PHE A 29 9.36 12.72 -11.10
CA PHE A 29 10.31 11.65 -11.45
C PHE A 29 9.77 10.69 -12.53
N GLY A 30 8.50 10.80 -12.91
CA GLY A 30 7.84 9.85 -13.79
C GLY A 30 8.14 10.06 -15.27
N ALA A 31 8.58 11.23 -15.73
CA ALA A 31 8.83 11.47 -17.15
C ALA A 31 10.06 10.71 -17.68
N PRO A 32 10.01 10.09 -18.87
CA PRO A 32 8.87 10.01 -19.81
C PRO A 32 7.93 8.80 -19.54
N LEU A 33 8.21 8.01 -18.51
CA LEU A 33 7.65 6.68 -18.26
C LEU A 33 6.28 6.63 -17.58
N LEU A 34 5.81 7.73 -16.99
CA LEU A 34 4.59 7.73 -16.19
C LEU A 34 3.97 9.12 -16.18
N SER A 35 2.77 9.24 -16.77
CA SER A 35 2.02 10.49 -16.71
C SER A 35 1.54 10.79 -15.29
N PRO A 36 1.38 12.07 -14.89
CA PRO A 36 0.84 12.41 -13.58
C PRO A 36 -0.55 11.80 -13.32
N GLY A 37 -1.38 11.66 -14.36
CA GLY A 37 -2.68 11.00 -14.28
C GLY A 37 -2.58 9.50 -13.96
N ALA A 38 -1.66 8.80 -14.63
CA ALA A 38 -1.37 7.40 -14.33
C ALA A 38 -0.78 7.24 -12.91
N GLY A 39 0.07 8.18 -12.47
CA GLY A 39 0.59 8.24 -11.10
C GLY A 39 -0.49 8.38 -10.04
N LEU A 40 -1.50 9.25 -10.27
CA LEU A 40 -2.65 9.40 -9.39
C LEU A 40 -3.44 8.09 -9.27
N ALA A 41 -3.75 7.46 -10.41
CA ALA A 41 -4.49 6.21 -10.45
C ALA A 41 -3.73 5.09 -9.72
N LEU A 42 -2.42 4.96 -9.96
CA LEU A 42 -1.58 3.98 -9.27
C LEU A 42 -1.48 4.24 -7.77
N GLY A 43 -1.33 5.50 -7.36
CA GLY A 43 -1.34 5.87 -5.95
C GLY A 43 -2.62 5.43 -5.24
N LEU A 44 -3.78 5.61 -5.87
CA LEU A 44 -5.07 5.16 -5.34
C LEU A 44 -5.18 3.64 -5.28
N ILE A 45 -4.80 2.93 -6.36
CA ILE A 45 -4.84 1.46 -6.41
C ILE A 45 -3.92 0.86 -5.33
N CYS A 46 -2.68 1.35 -5.23
CA CYS A 46 -1.74 0.93 -4.20
C CYS A 46 -2.22 1.27 -2.78
N GLY A 47 -2.90 2.41 -2.62
CA GLY A 47 -3.52 2.80 -1.35
C GLY A 47 -4.61 1.81 -0.90
N VAL A 48 -5.48 1.37 -1.81
CA VAL A 48 -6.49 0.34 -1.53
C VAL A 48 -5.82 -1.01 -1.25
N ALA A 49 -4.86 -1.41 -2.08
CA ALA A 49 -4.14 -2.66 -1.94
C ALA A 49 -3.40 -2.75 -0.58
N GLY A 50 -2.75 -1.67 -0.14
CA GLY A 50 -2.12 -1.60 1.18
C GLY A 50 -3.12 -1.71 2.33
N GLN A 51 -4.30 -1.09 2.23
CA GLN A 51 -5.35 -1.24 3.25
C GLN A 51 -5.87 -2.67 3.35
N VAL A 52 -5.97 -3.37 2.22
CA VAL A 52 -6.35 -4.79 2.15
C VAL A 52 -5.24 -5.67 2.72
N GLY A 53 -3.97 -5.41 2.39
CA GLY A 53 -2.81 -6.12 2.95
C GLY A 53 -2.81 -6.10 4.48
N ASP A 54 -3.00 -4.92 5.07
CA ASP A 54 -3.03 -4.76 6.52
C ASP A 54 -4.22 -5.50 7.17
N LEU A 55 -5.35 -5.66 6.45
CA LEU A 55 -6.46 -6.49 6.91
C LEU A 55 -6.15 -7.99 6.84
N VAL A 56 -5.52 -8.43 5.74
CA VAL A 56 -5.09 -9.83 5.58
C VAL A 56 -4.07 -10.19 6.64
N GLU A 57 -3.10 -9.33 6.92
CA GLU A 57 -2.14 -9.54 8.00
C GLU A 57 -2.81 -9.58 9.37
N SER A 58 -3.71 -8.63 9.66
CA SER A 58 -4.48 -8.63 10.89
C SER A 58 -5.28 -9.93 11.07
N ALA A 59 -5.80 -10.51 9.97
CA ALA A 59 -6.51 -11.78 9.99
C ALA A 59 -5.57 -12.97 10.22
N LEU A 60 -4.42 -13.01 9.52
CA LEU A 60 -3.41 -14.07 9.67
C LEU A 60 -2.82 -14.10 11.09
N LYS A 61 -2.50 -12.93 11.68
CA LYS A 61 -2.04 -12.83 13.07
C LYS A 61 -3.08 -13.38 14.06
N ARG A 62 -4.36 -13.19 13.77
CA ARG A 62 -5.48 -13.67 14.60
C ARG A 62 -5.67 -15.18 14.49
N ASP A 63 -5.53 -15.73 13.29
CA ASP A 63 -5.66 -17.17 13.02
C ASP A 63 -4.45 -17.96 13.57
N ALA A 64 -3.25 -17.39 13.46
CA ALA A 64 -2.03 -18.00 14.01
C ALA A 64 -1.96 -17.96 15.55
N GLY A 65 -2.84 -17.21 16.23
CA GLY A 65 -2.79 -17.01 17.69
C GLY A 65 -1.55 -16.22 18.18
N VAL A 66 -0.70 -15.74 17.25
CA VAL A 66 0.52 -14.98 17.53
C VAL A 66 0.19 -13.50 17.38
N LYS A 67 0.07 -12.81 18.51
CA LYS A 67 -0.29 -11.39 18.56
C LYS A 67 0.82 -10.46 18.04
N ASP A 68 2.06 -10.94 18.03
CA ASP A 68 3.24 -10.19 17.61
C ASP A 68 4.26 -11.10 16.92
N THR A 69 4.46 -10.94 15.62
CA THR A 69 5.72 -11.32 14.94
C THR A 69 6.85 -10.32 15.24
N ALA A 70 6.65 -9.43 16.23
CA ALA A 70 7.57 -8.38 16.66
C ALA A 70 8.89 -8.89 17.28
N GLY A 71 9.05 -10.21 17.43
CA GLY A 71 10.25 -10.81 18.03
C GLY A 71 11.52 -10.70 17.18
N LEU A 72 11.43 -10.35 15.88
CA LEU A 72 12.62 -10.29 15.02
C LEU A 72 13.33 -8.93 15.03
N LEU A 73 12.62 -7.81 15.23
CA LEU A 73 13.20 -6.46 15.22
C LEU A 73 12.52 -5.56 16.29
N PRO A 74 13.14 -5.37 17.46
CA PRO A 74 12.56 -4.54 18.51
C PRO A 74 12.42 -3.09 18.02
N GLY A 75 11.19 -2.56 18.08
CA GLY A 75 10.85 -1.18 17.70
C GLY A 75 10.45 -0.95 16.24
N HIS A 76 10.42 -1.97 15.38
CA HIS A 76 10.21 -1.81 13.92
C HIS A 76 8.86 -2.29 13.36
N GLY A 77 7.96 -2.82 14.21
CA GLY A 77 6.75 -3.52 13.77
C GLY A 77 7.07 -4.94 13.28
N GLY A 78 6.05 -5.70 12.86
CA GLY A 78 6.28 -7.00 12.23
C GLY A 78 6.99 -6.81 10.90
N VAL A 79 7.97 -7.66 10.61
CA VAL A 79 8.60 -7.71 9.27
C VAL A 79 7.52 -7.93 8.18
N LEU A 80 6.48 -8.71 8.50
CA LEU A 80 5.31 -8.89 7.64
C LEU A 80 4.55 -7.57 7.34
N ASP A 81 4.39 -6.66 8.30
CA ASP A 81 3.73 -5.34 8.13
C ASP A 81 4.47 -4.41 7.14
N ARG A 82 5.71 -4.74 6.76
CA ARG A 82 6.42 -4.01 5.70
C ARG A 82 6.32 -4.70 4.36
N PHE A 83 6.25 -6.03 4.36
CA PHE A 83 6.23 -6.82 3.13
C PHE A 83 4.83 -7.02 2.56
N ASP A 84 3.77 -6.96 3.37
CA ASP A 84 2.38 -7.14 2.93
C ASP A 84 2.00 -6.14 1.82
N SER A 85 2.22 -4.86 2.05
CA SER A 85 1.95 -3.79 1.08
C SER A 85 2.86 -3.88 -0.14
N LEU A 86 4.12 -4.32 0.03
CA LEU A 86 5.05 -4.59 -1.06
C LEU A 86 4.58 -5.75 -1.95
N PHE A 87 4.09 -6.85 -1.36
CA PHE A 87 3.62 -8.01 -2.10
C PHE A 87 2.42 -7.69 -2.99
N PHE A 88 1.50 -6.83 -2.52
CA PHE A 88 0.37 -6.41 -3.32
C PHE A 88 0.73 -5.31 -4.32
N ASN A 89 1.58 -4.35 -3.95
CA ASN A 89 1.91 -3.21 -4.82
C ASN A 89 2.91 -3.56 -5.94
N ALA A 90 3.83 -4.49 -5.72
CA ALA A 90 4.83 -4.89 -6.71
C ALA A 90 4.24 -5.41 -8.04
N PRO A 91 3.32 -6.40 -8.04
CA PRO A 91 2.72 -6.87 -9.30
C PRO A 91 1.85 -5.78 -9.96
N ILE A 92 1.15 -4.95 -9.17
CA ILE A 92 0.33 -3.85 -9.69
C ILE A 92 1.21 -2.84 -10.45
N LEU A 93 2.33 -2.44 -9.86
CA LEU A 93 3.26 -1.51 -10.49
C LEU A 93 3.91 -2.12 -11.73
N TYR A 94 4.31 -3.38 -11.68
CA TYR A 94 4.88 -4.10 -12.82
C TYR A 94 3.91 -4.13 -14.01
N TRP A 95 2.66 -4.54 -13.78
CA TRP A 95 1.65 -4.60 -14.83
C TRP A 95 1.28 -3.22 -15.38
N ALA A 96 1.23 -2.19 -14.53
CA ALA A 96 0.97 -0.83 -14.97
C ALA A 96 2.05 -0.31 -15.93
N LEU A 97 3.33 -0.55 -15.61
CA LEU A 97 4.43 -0.21 -16.49
C LEU A 97 4.45 -1.07 -17.77
N ALA A 98 4.19 -2.37 -17.65
CA ALA A 98 4.18 -3.31 -18.78
C ALA A 98 3.04 -3.05 -19.78
N LEU A 99 1.87 -2.62 -19.31
CA LEU A 99 0.70 -2.33 -20.15
C LEU A 99 0.75 -0.95 -20.82
N GLY A 100 1.86 -0.22 -20.67
CA GLY A 100 2.04 1.05 -21.38
C GLY A 100 1.15 2.17 -20.86
N TRP A 101 0.74 2.15 -19.57
CA TRP A 101 0.30 3.39 -18.88
C TRP A 101 1.39 4.50 -18.89
N ALA A 102 2.57 4.16 -19.39
CA ALA A 102 3.70 4.99 -19.78
C ALA A 102 3.53 5.82 -21.07
N SER A 103 2.33 5.87 -21.66
CA SER A 103 2.06 6.61 -22.91
C SER A 103 1.37 7.95 -22.65
#